data_AF-A0A7J9ZFF6-F1
#
_entry.id   AF-A0A7J9ZFF6-F1
#
_cell.length_a   1.000
_cell.length_b   1.000
_cell.length_c   1.000
_cell.angle_alpha   90.00
_cell.angle_beta   90.00
_cell.angle_gamma   90.00
#
_symmetry.space_group_name_H-M   'P 1'
#
loop_
_entity.id
_entity.type
_entity.pdbx_description
1 polymer ?
#
loop_
_entity_poly.entity_id
_entity_poly.type
_entity_poly.pdbx_seq_one_letter_code
_entity_poly.pdbx_strand_id
1 'polypeptide(L)'
;MGCLGCRHFPDSPDYQCSRGCLCACRRSCRGEAHQRNVATAICYDASFPEHGRDAGLSGAHLYVCAGAHQSGNEHRRFLCHAARALDNTFYVGFVNLVGRCGAHTFSGGSTVYDPEGRVLVRASASEPEIVRYQLTASRLADVRREVKVLEHCRTPT
;
A
#
# COMPACT_ATOMS: atom_id res chain seq x y z
N MET A 1 3.74 -20.86 -10.58
CA MET A 1 2.85 -20.09 -9.68
C MET A 1 2.86 -18.64 -10.13
N GLY A 2 1.74 -18.17 -10.69
CA GLY A 2 1.66 -16.96 -11.50
C GLY A 2 1.85 -15.65 -10.73
N CYS A 3 2.29 -14.64 -11.47
CA CYS A 3 2.32 -13.23 -11.08
C CYS A 3 0.86 -12.78 -10.83
N LEU A 4 0.49 -12.42 -9.60
CA LEU A 4 -0.82 -11.83 -9.31
C LEU A 4 -0.77 -10.37 -9.78
N GLY A 5 -0.99 -10.12 -11.08
CA GLY A 5 -1.26 -8.77 -11.59
C GLY A 5 -2.57 -8.21 -11.02
N CYS A 6 -2.78 -6.89 -11.15
CA CYS A 6 -3.96 -6.15 -10.66
C CYS A 6 -5.26 -6.94 -10.90
N ARG A 7 -5.83 -7.49 -9.83
CA ARG A 7 -7.01 -8.37 -9.89
C ARG A 7 -8.31 -7.61 -9.70
N HIS A 8 -8.23 -6.40 -9.17
CA HIS A 8 -9.40 -5.66 -8.77
C HIS A 8 -9.51 -4.37 -9.56
N PHE A 9 -10.60 -4.25 -10.31
CA PHE A 9 -10.96 -3.05 -11.04
C PHE A 9 -12.29 -2.54 -10.46
N PRO A 10 -12.43 -1.24 -10.19
CA PRO A 10 -13.71 -0.68 -9.80
C PRO A 10 -14.66 -0.72 -11.01
N ASP A 11 -15.84 -1.33 -10.85
CA ASP A 11 -16.92 -1.31 -11.85
C ASP A 11 -17.55 0.10 -11.90
N SER A 12 -16.91 1.03 -12.61
CA SER A 12 -17.43 2.38 -12.83
C SER A 12 -17.05 2.89 -14.21
N PRO A 13 -17.97 3.55 -14.94
CA PRO A 13 -17.73 4.01 -16.31
C PRO A 13 -16.62 5.07 -16.39
N ASP A 14 -16.34 5.76 -15.28
CA ASP A 14 -15.34 6.83 -15.16
C ASP A 14 -13.89 6.30 -14.99
N TYR A 15 -13.70 5.02 -14.70
CA TYR A 15 -12.38 4.42 -14.43
C TYR A 15 -12.04 3.35 -15.46
N GLN A 16 -11.44 3.77 -16.59
CA GLN A 16 -10.91 2.84 -17.60
C GLN A 16 -9.38 2.77 -17.52
N CYS A 17 -8.86 1.74 -16.88
CA CYS A 17 -7.44 1.40 -16.95
C CYS A 17 -7.26 0.18 -17.86
N SER A 18 -6.59 0.35 -19.00
CA SER A 18 -6.32 -0.70 -19.97
C SER A 18 -5.50 -1.85 -19.35
N ARG A 19 -5.84 -3.10 -19.71
CA ARG A 19 -5.34 -4.40 -19.20
C ARG A 19 -3.81 -4.64 -19.31
N GLY A 20 -2.97 -3.75 -18.79
CA GLY A 20 -1.51 -3.78 -18.98
C GLY A 20 -0.63 -3.55 -17.74
N CYS A 21 -1.19 -3.32 -16.55
CA CYS A 21 -0.36 -3.07 -15.36
C CYS A 21 0.16 -4.37 -14.72
N LEU A 22 1.41 -4.70 -15.03
CA LEU A 22 2.22 -5.73 -14.38
C LEU A 22 2.72 -5.25 -13.00
N CYS A 23 2.38 -5.94 -11.91
CA CYS A 23 3.17 -5.88 -10.67
C CYS A 23 2.92 -7.03 -9.70
N ALA A 24 3.73 -8.08 -9.82
CA ALA A 24 4.15 -8.93 -8.71
C ALA A 24 5.44 -9.63 -9.12
N CYS A 25 6.53 -8.86 -9.30
CA CYS A 25 7.79 -9.45 -9.71
C CYS A 25 8.34 -10.33 -8.59
N ARG A 26 8.06 -11.64 -8.63
CA ARG A 26 8.72 -12.66 -7.79
C ARG A 26 10.21 -12.82 -8.12
N ARG A 27 10.77 -12.06 -9.08
CA ARG A 27 12.19 -12.09 -9.44
C ARG A 27 12.73 -10.68 -9.67
N SER A 28 13.85 -10.36 -9.04
CA SER A 28 14.72 -9.21 -9.35
C SER A 28 14.37 -7.85 -8.74
N CYS A 29 14.51 -7.76 -7.41
CA CYS A 29 15.36 -6.73 -6.80
C CYS A 29 16.24 -7.40 -5.72
N ARG A 30 17.01 -8.44 -6.11
CA ARG A 30 18.06 -9.00 -5.24
C ARG A 30 19.37 -8.30 -5.56
N GLY A 31 19.52 -7.07 -5.07
CA GLY A 31 20.81 -6.41 -4.96
C GLY A 31 21.48 -6.84 -3.65
N GLU A 32 22.75 -7.20 -3.71
CA GLU A 32 23.58 -7.61 -2.57
C GLU A 32 23.93 -6.41 -1.67
N ALA A 33 22.94 -5.91 -0.93
CA ALA A 33 23.09 -5.15 0.31
C ALA A 33 21.68 -4.82 0.83
N HIS A 34 21.24 -5.50 1.89
CA HIS A 34 19.93 -5.30 2.54
C HIS A 34 18.70 -5.62 1.66
N GLN A 35 18.39 -6.91 1.44
CA GLN A 35 17.15 -7.33 0.75
C GLN A 35 15.91 -6.80 1.47
N ARG A 36 15.32 -5.71 0.97
CA ARG A 36 14.01 -5.25 1.40
C ARG A 36 12.97 -5.63 0.36
N ASN A 37 12.02 -6.46 0.78
CA ASN A 37 10.92 -6.89 -0.08
C ASN A 37 9.90 -5.76 -0.17
N VAL A 38 9.62 -5.30 -1.39
CA VAL A 38 8.61 -4.27 -1.65
C VAL A 38 7.46 -4.91 -2.44
N ALA A 39 6.24 -4.73 -1.94
CA ALA A 39 5.02 -5.05 -2.67
C ALA A 39 4.40 -3.76 -3.20
N THR A 40 3.80 -3.83 -4.38
CA THR A 40 3.15 -2.69 -5.03
C THR A 40 1.67 -2.99 -5.26
N ALA A 41 0.86 -1.94 -5.24
CA ALA A 41 -0.58 -2.01 -5.44
C ALA A 41 -1.06 -0.78 -6.21
N ILE A 42 -2.15 -0.93 -6.95
CA ILE A 42 -2.75 0.17 -7.70
C ILE A 42 -4.14 0.44 -7.13
N CYS A 43 -4.27 1.62 -6.53
CA CYS A 43 -5.48 2.25 -6.04
C CYS A 43 -6.44 1.27 -5.36
N TYR A 44 -7.34 0.69 -6.15
CA TYR A 44 -8.41 -0.18 -5.67
C TYR A 44 -7.91 -1.49 -5.07
N ASP A 45 -6.75 -2.01 -5.50
CA ASP A 45 -6.11 -3.21 -4.93
C ASP A 45 -5.97 -3.12 -3.39
N ALA A 46 -5.66 -1.93 -2.85
CA ALA A 46 -5.48 -1.75 -1.41
C ALA A 46 -6.79 -1.87 -0.60
N SER A 47 -7.95 -1.78 -1.25
CA SER A 47 -9.26 -1.97 -0.63
C SER A 47 -9.48 -3.41 -0.19
N PHE A 48 -8.80 -4.36 -0.84
CA PHE A 48 -8.94 -5.80 -0.62
C PHE A 48 -7.89 -6.26 0.40
N PRO A 49 -8.31 -6.64 1.63
CA PRO A 49 -7.38 -7.12 2.66
C PRO A 49 -6.53 -8.31 2.18
N GLU A 50 -7.06 -9.15 1.29
CA GLU A 50 -6.40 -10.31 0.70
C GLU A 50 -5.14 -9.92 -0.06
N HIS A 51 -5.17 -8.81 -0.81
CA HIS A 51 -4.00 -8.33 -1.54
C HIS A 51 -2.88 -7.91 -0.58
N GLY A 52 -3.23 -7.22 0.51
CA GLY A 52 -2.30 -6.90 1.59
C GLY A 52 -1.78 -8.15 2.30
N ARG A 53 -2.65 -9.13 2.53
CA ARG A 53 -2.31 -10.41 3.18
C ARG A 53 -1.33 -11.22 2.35
N ASP A 54 -1.56 -11.37 1.05
CA ASP A 54 -0.66 -12.05 0.14
C ASP A 54 0.73 -11.41 0.11
N ALA A 55 0.77 -10.07 0.12
CA ALA A 55 2.03 -9.32 0.23
C ALA A 55 2.75 -9.59 1.56
N GLY A 56 2.02 -9.55 2.68
CA GLY A 56 2.55 -9.83 4.02
C GLY A 56 3.11 -11.24 4.14
N LEU A 57 2.36 -12.25 3.71
CA LEU A 57 2.77 -13.66 3.71
C LEU A 57 3.93 -13.94 2.75
N SER A 58 4.06 -13.15 1.67
CA SER A 58 5.22 -13.18 0.78
C SER A 58 6.46 -12.48 1.37
N GLY A 59 6.38 -12.00 2.61
CA GLY A 59 7.49 -11.38 3.33
C GLY A 59 7.73 -9.92 2.97
N ALA A 60 6.73 -9.18 2.46
CA ALA A 60 6.88 -7.75 2.17
C ALA A 60 7.27 -6.95 3.42
N HIS A 61 8.22 -6.05 3.29
CA HIS A 61 8.62 -5.08 4.32
C HIS A 61 7.94 -3.72 4.12
N LEU A 62 7.63 -3.39 2.86
CA LEU A 62 6.97 -2.16 2.44
C LEU A 62 5.90 -2.49 1.40
N TYR A 63 4.71 -1.94 1.59
CA TYR A 63 3.60 -1.98 0.66
C TYR A 63 3.37 -0.58 0.07
N VAL A 64 3.61 -0.40 -1.22
CA VAL A 64 3.46 0.88 -1.91
C VAL A 64 2.18 0.88 -2.72
N CYS A 65 1.30 1.84 -2.46
CA CYS A 65 0.05 1.99 -3.21
C CYS A 65 0.00 3.38 -3.86
N ALA A 66 -0.09 3.41 -5.19
CA ALA A 66 -0.41 4.62 -5.93
C ALA A 66 -1.93 4.70 -6.14
N GLY A 67 -2.57 5.81 -5.82
CA GLY A 67 -4.03 5.95 -5.92
C GLY A 67 -4.49 7.29 -6.49
N ALA A 68 -5.80 7.33 -6.75
CA ALA A 68 -6.52 8.50 -7.25
C ALA A 68 -7.80 8.72 -6.41
N HIS A 69 -7.64 8.82 -5.09
CA HIS A 69 -8.74 9.03 -4.16
C HIS A 69 -9.27 10.46 -4.26
N GLN A 70 -10.56 10.56 -4.57
CA GLN A 70 -11.29 11.83 -4.66
C GLN A 70 -11.58 12.43 -3.29
N SER A 71 -11.84 13.73 -3.25
CA SER A 71 -12.35 14.44 -2.08
C SER A 71 -13.65 13.82 -1.56
N GLY A 72 -13.84 13.83 -0.24
CA GLY A 72 -14.98 13.21 0.45
C GLY A 72 -14.78 11.75 0.84
N ASN A 73 -13.68 11.10 0.41
CA ASN A 73 -13.35 9.71 0.76
C ASN A 73 -12.11 9.59 1.65
N GLU A 74 -11.67 10.69 2.26
CA GLU A 74 -10.45 10.81 3.05
C GLU A 74 -10.45 9.79 4.20
N HIS A 75 -11.53 9.74 4.97
CA HIS A 75 -11.65 8.86 6.13
C HIS A 75 -11.47 7.39 5.74
N ARG A 76 -12.23 6.92 4.73
CA ARG A 76 -12.15 5.53 4.24
C ARG A 76 -10.73 5.19 3.79
N ARG A 77 -10.10 6.08 3.04
CA ARG A 77 -8.72 5.92 2.56
C ARG A 77 -7.73 5.82 3.71
N PHE A 78 -7.81 6.72 4.69
CA PHE A 78 -6.92 6.71 5.86
C PHE A 78 -7.03 5.41 6.64
N LEU A 79 -8.26 4.98 6.94
CA LEU A 79 -8.51 3.73 7.64
C LEU A 79 -8.00 2.52 6.84
N CYS A 80 -8.25 2.48 5.54
CA CYS A 80 -7.87 1.37 4.69
C CYS A 80 -6.35 1.14 4.69
N HIS A 81 -5.55 2.20 4.48
CA HIS A 81 -4.08 2.06 4.44
C HIS A 81 -3.46 1.81 5.82
N ALA A 82 -4.00 2.42 6.87
CA ALA A 82 -3.59 2.12 8.25
C ALA A 82 -3.88 0.64 8.60
N ALA A 83 -5.06 0.14 8.22
CA ALA A 83 -5.42 -1.26 8.41
C ALA A 83 -4.51 -2.21 7.62
N ARG A 84 -4.18 -1.89 6.34
CA ARG A 84 -3.23 -2.72 5.58
C ARG A 84 -1.88 -2.84 6.27
N ALA A 85 -1.38 -1.74 6.84
CA ALA A 85 -0.15 -1.74 7.63
C ALA A 85 -0.28 -2.63 8.88
N LEU A 86 -1.30 -2.37 9.70
CA LEU A 86 -1.54 -3.07 10.97
C LEU A 86 -1.75 -4.58 10.76
N ASP A 87 -2.64 -4.97 9.86
CA ASP A 87 -3.04 -6.37 9.66
C ASP A 87 -1.89 -7.25 9.15
N ASN A 88 -0.89 -6.64 8.52
CA ASN A 88 0.21 -7.34 7.83
C ASN A 88 1.59 -7.01 8.37
N THR A 89 1.67 -6.20 9.44
CA THR A 89 2.90 -5.79 10.10
C THR A 89 4.00 -5.42 9.09
N PHE A 90 3.69 -4.49 8.19
CA PHE A 90 4.61 -3.88 7.24
C PHE A 90 4.44 -2.36 7.19
N TYR A 91 5.40 -1.66 6.60
CA TYR A 91 5.21 -0.25 6.28
C TYR A 91 4.25 -0.09 5.11
N VAL A 92 3.46 0.98 5.08
CA VAL A 92 2.66 1.37 3.90
C VAL A 92 3.09 2.73 3.42
N GLY A 93 3.40 2.85 2.13
CA GLY A 93 3.57 4.13 1.43
C GLY A 93 2.41 4.35 0.48
N PHE A 94 1.53 5.29 0.78
CA PHE A 94 0.42 5.66 -0.08
C PHE A 94 0.68 7.00 -0.77
N VAL A 95 0.51 7.04 -2.09
CA VAL A 95 0.66 8.24 -2.91
C VAL A 95 -0.66 8.56 -3.60
N ASN A 96 -1.10 9.80 -3.52
CA ASN A 96 -2.33 10.28 -4.14
C ASN A 96 -2.11 11.53 -4.98
N LEU A 97 -3.02 11.77 -5.93
CA LEU A 97 -3.11 13.02 -6.66
C LEU A 97 -3.66 14.16 -5.80
N VAL A 98 -3.32 15.40 -6.16
CA VAL A 98 -3.85 16.65 -5.60
C VAL A 98 -4.52 17.47 -6.69
N GLY A 99 -5.45 18.34 -6.31
CA GLY A 99 -6.10 19.27 -7.23
C GLY A 99 -7.18 18.63 -8.11
N ARG A 100 -7.57 19.35 -9.16
CA ARG A 100 -8.68 18.99 -10.04
C ARG A 100 -8.17 18.45 -11.39
N CYS A 101 -8.72 17.34 -11.82
CA CYS A 101 -8.53 16.78 -13.16
C CYS A 101 -9.90 16.48 -13.78
N GLY A 102 -10.29 17.28 -14.78
CA GLY A 102 -11.62 17.19 -15.38
C GLY A 102 -12.74 17.41 -14.36
N ALA A 103 -13.61 16.41 -14.23
CA ALA A 103 -14.73 16.40 -13.28
C ALA A 103 -14.34 15.94 -11.87
N HIS A 104 -13.10 15.48 -11.66
CA HIS A 104 -12.66 14.89 -10.40
C HIS A 104 -11.76 15.84 -9.62
N THR A 105 -11.97 15.90 -8.31
CA THR A 105 -11.10 16.61 -7.36
C THR A 105 -10.47 15.59 -6.43
N PHE A 106 -9.15 15.58 -6.33
CA PHE A 106 -8.40 14.62 -5.53
C PHE A 106 -8.02 15.17 -4.16
N SER A 107 -8.02 14.29 -3.16
CA SER A 107 -7.85 14.64 -1.75
C SER A 107 -6.40 14.74 -1.26
N GLY A 108 -5.40 14.59 -2.13
CA GLY A 108 -4.00 14.66 -1.76
C GLY A 108 -3.64 13.73 -0.62
N GLY A 109 -2.80 14.21 0.31
CA GLY A 109 -2.59 13.55 1.60
C GLY A 109 -1.87 12.22 1.49
N SER A 110 -0.96 12.07 0.53
CA SER A 110 0.00 10.95 0.46
C SER A 110 0.62 10.72 1.85
N THR A 111 0.67 9.48 2.31
CA THR A 111 0.97 9.16 3.71
C THR A 111 1.85 7.92 3.82
N VAL A 112 2.80 7.96 4.75
CA VAL A 112 3.58 6.80 5.18
C VAL A 112 3.06 6.32 6.53
N TYR A 113 2.80 5.02 6.65
CA TYR A 113 2.35 4.36 7.86
C TYR A 113 3.41 3.39 8.37
N ASP A 114 3.53 3.30 9.69
CA ASP A 114 4.34 2.30 10.36
C ASP A 114 3.64 0.93 10.40
N PRO A 115 4.32 -0.15 10.83
CA PRO A 115 3.74 -1.49 10.90
C PRO A 115 2.58 -1.67 11.90
N GLU A 116 2.29 -0.68 12.74
CA GLU A 116 1.10 -0.64 13.61
C GLU A 116 -0.02 0.23 13.00
N GLY A 117 0.15 0.75 11.78
CA GLY A 117 -0.81 1.62 11.12
C GLY A 117 -0.76 3.09 11.59
N ARG A 118 0.26 3.49 12.35
CA ARG A 118 0.44 4.89 12.79
C ARG A 118 1.00 5.74 11.64
N VAL A 119 0.52 6.97 11.51
CA VAL A 119 1.03 7.92 10.51
C VAL A 119 2.42 8.41 10.91
N LEU A 120 3.39 8.25 10.01
CA LEU A 120 4.78 8.68 10.19
C LEU A 120 5.06 10.04 9.53
N VAL A 121 4.54 10.21 8.31
CA VAL A 121 4.58 11.48 7.58
C VAL A 121 3.37 11.53 6.65
N ARG A 122 2.85 12.74 6.44
CA ARG A 122 1.72 13.00 5.55
C ARG A 122 1.97 14.27 4.76
N ALA A 123 1.78 14.18 3.45
CA ALA A 123 1.85 15.29 2.51
C ALA A 123 0.58 16.14 2.57
N SER A 124 0.66 17.31 1.94
CA SER A 124 -0.41 18.27 1.76
C SER A 124 -1.64 17.63 1.11
N ALA A 125 -2.81 18.05 1.56
CA ALA A 125 -4.08 17.64 0.99
C ALA A 125 -4.43 18.45 -0.28
N SER A 126 -3.80 19.60 -0.50
CA SER A 126 -4.16 20.55 -1.56
C SER A 126 -3.04 20.84 -2.55
N GLU A 127 -1.78 20.73 -2.13
CA GLU A 127 -0.63 21.15 -2.94
C GLU A 127 0.29 19.98 -3.29
N PRO A 128 0.97 20.02 -4.45
CA PRO A 128 2.02 19.06 -4.77
C PRO A 128 3.15 19.16 -3.74
N GLU A 129 3.52 18.02 -3.15
CA GLU A 129 4.55 17.97 -2.12
C GLU A 129 5.36 16.68 -2.21
N ILE A 130 6.67 16.79 -1.95
CA ILE A 130 7.56 15.65 -1.75
C ILE A 130 7.78 15.47 -0.26
N VAL A 131 7.29 14.36 0.28
CA VAL A 131 7.60 13.94 1.65
C VAL A 131 8.65 12.83 1.65
N ARG A 132 9.52 12.85 2.66
CA ARG A 132 10.59 11.85 2.83
C ARG A 132 10.54 11.30 4.25
N TYR A 133 10.72 9.99 4.37
CA TYR A 133 10.84 9.33 5.66
C TYR A 133 11.80 8.15 5.55
N GLN A 134 12.63 7.94 6.58
CA GLN A 134 13.59 6.84 6.63
C GLN A 134 13.02 5.67 7.44
N LEU A 135 12.73 4.56 6.77
CA LEU A 135 12.20 3.34 7.39
C LEU A 135 13.34 2.53 8.02
N THR A 136 13.10 1.95 9.20
CA THR A 136 14.11 1.14 9.90
C THR A 136 13.75 -0.34 9.86
N ALA A 137 14.75 -1.22 9.76
CA ALA A 137 14.51 -2.67 9.82
C ALA A 137 14.17 -3.13 11.25
N SER A 138 14.78 -2.49 12.25
CA SER A 138 14.55 -2.78 13.66
C SER A 138 13.07 -2.65 14.01
N ARG A 139 12.45 -1.50 13.70
CA ARG A 139 11.03 -1.26 14.00
C ARG A 139 10.11 -2.31 13.38
N LEU A 140 10.36 -2.71 12.13
CA LEU A 140 9.60 -3.79 11.49
C LEU A 140 9.79 -5.13 12.21
N ALA A 141 11.03 -5.47 12.56
CA ALA A 141 11.35 -6.69 13.27
C ALA A 141 10.75 -6.71 14.68
N ASP A 142 10.74 -5.57 15.38
CA ASP A 142 10.19 -5.41 16.72
C ASP A 142 8.68 -5.67 16.71
N VAL A 143 7.95 -4.97 15.83
CA VAL A 143 6.50 -5.16 15.70
C VAL A 143 6.15 -6.59 15.30
N ARG A 144 6.94 -7.25 14.43
CA ARG A 144 6.70 -8.65 14.07
C ARG A 144 6.97 -9.65 15.20
N ARG A 145 7.91 -9.35 16.10
CA ARG A 145 8.15 -10.17 17.30
C ARG A 145 7.01 -10.07 18.30
N GLU A 146 6.46 -8.87 18.46
CA GLU A 146 5.35 -8.58 19.37
C GLU A 146 4.01 -9.06 18.80
N VAL A 147 3.75 -8.75 17.53
CA VAL A 147 2.48 -9.02 16.83
C VAL A 147 2.70 -10.07 15.76
N LYS A 148 2.54 -11.34 16.16
CA LYS A 148 2.72 -12.54 15.33
C LYS A 148 1.54 -12.84 14.40
N VAL A 149 0.85 -11.81 13.89
CA VAL A 149 -0.39 -11.97 13.11
C VAL A 149 -0.19 -12.81 11.84
N LEU A 150 0.96 -12.66 11.17
CA LEU A 150 1.30 -13.41 9.96
C LEU A 150 1.60 -14.88 10.28
N GLU A 151 2.27 -15.16 11.39
CA GLU A 151 2.59 -16.53 11.84
C GLU A 151 1.31 -17.27 12.28
N HIS A 152 0.37 -16.57 12.89
CA HIS A 152 -0.90 -17.13 13.35
C HIS A 152 -1.97 -17.17 12.25
N CYS A 153 -1.71 -16.58 11.08
CA CYS A 153 -2.65 -16.55 9.98
C CYS A 153 -2.89 -17.96 9.43
N ARG A 154 -4.15 -18.39 9.39
CA ARG A 154 -4.55 -19.68 8.83
C ARG A 154 -5.06 -19.44 7.42
N THR A 155 -4.25 -19.72 6.41
CA THR A 155 -4.73 -19.74 5.02
C THR A 155 -5.50 -21.04 4.77
N PRO A 156 -6.73 -20.98 4.22
CA PRO A 156 -7.45 -22.19 3.86
C PRO A 156 -6.63 -22.97 2.82
N THR A 157 -6.35 -24.24 3.13
CA THR A 157 -5.71 -25.21 2.24
C THR A 157 -6.62 -25.63 1.10
#